data_AF-A0A7S4EZ18-F1
#
_entry.id   AF-A0A7S4EZ18-F1
#
_cell.length_a   1.000
_cell.length_b   1.000
_cell.length_c   1.000
_cell.angle_alpha   90.00
_cell.angle_beta   90.00
_cell.angle_gamma   90.00
#
_symmetry.space_group_name_H-M   'P 1'
#
loop_
_entity.id
_entity.type
_entity.pdbx_description
1 polymer ?
#
loop_
_entity_poly.entity_id
_entity_poly.type
_entity_poly.pdbx_seq_one_letter_code
_entity_poly.pdbx_strand_id
1 'polypeptide(L)'
;MSDVRTRQSIEEARNELERAIIADAKLSHRELCDRHLRQARTDGGLYVEAAADGAHALRSAHFETLSGGFVPMPPALKQAAAEMQYDMFMGLFPEVNRAWLSIDSVLFLWDYTDPSGSFYQYDGLEQTIVNASLVPCRDGVFAADAKPKFLLLLSTPVEVVILAVYATGPPGHEISTLDLHETGFSVPSDGVNLIRVIGSRAGRIFMS
;
A
#
# COMPACT_ATOMS: atom_id res chain seq x y z
N MET A 1 -35.23 8.44 43.38
CA MET A 1 -33.90 8.13 43.94
C MET A 1 -33.08 7.16 43.07
N SER A 2 -33.70 6.32 42.23
CA SER A 2 -33.00 5.46 41.27
C SER A 2 -32.28 6.25 40.17
N ASP A 3 -32.94 7.23 39.57
CA ASP A 3 -32.43 8.02 38.41
C ASP A 3 -31.15 8.81 38.71
N VAL A 4 -30.98 9.31 39.95
CA VAL A 4 -29.78 10.06 40.36
C VAL A 4 -28.55 9.14 40.47
N ARG A 5 -28.73 7.90 40.95
CA ARG A 5 -27.62 6.93 41.03
C ARG A 5 -27.18 6.46 39.66
N THR A 6 -28.13 6.28 38.73
CA THR A 6 -27.80 5.92 37.35
C THR A 6 -27.03 7.03 36.65
N ARG A 7 -27.41 8.30 36.85
CA ARG A 7 -26.69 9.45 36.29
C ARG A 7 -25.26 9.58 36.85
N GLN A 8 -25.07 9.32 38.13
CA GLN A 8 -23.74 9.33 38.75
C GLN A 8 -22.85 8.22 38.20
N SER A 9 -23.38 7.01 38.04
CA SER A 9 -22.63 5.88 37.48
C SER A 9 -22.22 6.10 36.01
N ILE A 10 -23.08 6.73 35.20
CA ILE A 10 -22.74 7.09 33.82
C ILE A 10 -21.63 8.14 33.77
N GLU A 11 -21.69 9.13 34.66
CA GLU A 11 -20.68 10.19 34.74
C GLU A 11 -19.31 9.65 35.19
N GLU A 12 -19.29 8.71 36.13
CA GLU A 12 -18.08 8.01 36.55
C GLU A 12 -17.47 7.19 35.40
N ALA A 13 -18.29 6.42 34.68
CA ALA A 13 -17.84 5.64 33.53
C ALA A 13 -17.28 6.53 32.40
N ARG A 14 -17.91 7.69 32.14
CA ARG A 14 -17.40 8.67 31.17
C ARG A 14 -16.02 9.19 31.57
N ASN A 15 -15.85 9.56 32.84
CA ASN A 15 -14.57 10.08 33.34
C ASN A 15 -13.46 9.02 33.29
N GLU A 16 -13.78 7.75 33.50
CA GLU A 16 -12.84 6.65 33.34
C GLU A 16 -12.45 6.43 31.87
N LEU A 17 -13.41 6.46 30.95
CA LEU A 17 -13.17 6.36 29.52
C LEU A 17 -12.31 7.52 29.00
N GLU A 18 -12.60 8.76 29.41
CA GLU A 18 -11.81 9.93 29.03
C GLU A 18 -10.36 9.82 29.52
N ARG A 19 -10.16 9.31 30.74
CA ARG A 19 -8.80 9.05 31.25
C ARG A 19 -8.08 7.99 30.43
N ALA A 20 -8.76 6.92 30.04
CA ALA A 20 -8.20 5.88 29.20
C ALA A 20 -7.82 6.41 27.81
N ILE A 21 -8.70 7.19 27.16
CA ILE A 21 -8.43 7.83 25.86
C ILE A 21 -7.22 8.75 25.95
N ILE A 22 -7.14 9.58 27.00
CA ILE A 22 -6.00 10.48 27.21
C ILE A 22 -4.71 9.69 27.47
N ALA A 23 -4.78 8.57 28.19
CA ALA A 23 -3.64 7.70 28.45
C ALA A 23 -3.13 7.04 27.15
N ASP A 24 -4.05 6.53 26.33
CA ASP A 24 -3.72 5.91 25.04
C ASP A 24 -3.18 6.94 24.03
N ALA A 25 -3.78 8.13 23.97
CA ALA A 25 -3.33 9.21 23.08
C ALA A 25 -1.93 9.74 23.42
N LYS A 26 -1.46 9.53 24.66
CA LYS A 26 -0.10 9.92 25.07
C LYS A 26 0.97 9.00 24.51
N LEU A 27 0.65 7.77 24.06
CA LEU A 27 1.62 6.91 23.39
C LEU A 27 2.09 7.56 22.08
N SER A 28 3.20 8.29 22.12
CA SER A 28 3.83 8.78 20.90
C SER A 28 4.74 7.72 20.29
N HIS A 29 4.94 7.76 18.96
CA HIS A 29 5.86 6.86 18.25
C HIS A 29 7.29 6.86 18.84
N ARG A 30 7.72 7.99 19.41
CA ARG A 30 9.03 8.12 20.07
C ARG A 30 9.08 7.35 21.39
N GLU A 31 7.97 7.30 22.12
CA GLU A 31 7.85 6.53 23.35
C GLU A 31 7.80 5.02 23.10
N LEU A 32 7.30 4.57 21.95
CA LEU A 32 7.31 3.15 21.58
C LEU A 32 8.74 2.61 21.43
N CYS A 33 9.58 3.28 20.62
CA CYS A 33 10.99 2.90 20.47
C CYS A 33 11.74 2.98 21.81
N ASP A 34 11.59 4.08 22.56
CA ASP A 34 12.26 4.24 23.85
C ASP A 34 11.79 3.20 24.89
N ARG A 35 10.51 2.81 24.86
CA ARG A 35 9.96 1.75 25.72
C ARG A 35 10.51 0.38 25.36
N HIS A 36 10.54 0.02 24.07
CA HIS A 36 11.14 -1.23 23.62
C HIS A 36 12.64 -1.30 23.92
N LEU A 37 13.37 -0.20 23.75
CA LEU A 37 14.79 -0.11 24.11
C LEU A 37 15.02 -0.23 25.62
N ARG A 38 14.13 0.29 26.46
CA ARG A 38 14.21 0.13 27.93
C ARG A 38 13.91 -1.30 28.36
N GLN A 39 12.89 -1.92 27.78
CA GLN A 39 12.50 -3.31 28.05
C GLN A 39 13.59 -4.30 27.62
N ALA A 40 14.24 -4.05 26.48
CA ALA A 40 15.37 -4.82 26.01
C ALA A 40 16.61 -4.77 26.94
N ARG A 41 16.83 -3.63 27.59
CA ARG A 41 17.93 -3.47 28.55
C ARG A 41 17.70 -4.25 29.84
N THR A 42 16.45 -4.47 30.23
CA THR A 42 16.10 -5.24 31.43
C THR A 42 16.07 -6.75 31.19
N ASP A 43 15.68 -7.20 29.99
CA ASP A 43 15.47 -8.63 29.68
C ASP A 43 16.65 -9.32 28.97
N GLY A 44 17.83 -8.67 28.96
CA GLY A 44 19.06 -9.29 28.45
C GLY A 44 19.27 -9.22 26.93
N GLY A 45 18.50 -8.40 26.22
CA GLY A 45 18.65 -8.19 24.77
C GLY A 45 17.41 -7.60 24.10
N LEU A 46 17.59 -6.94 22.94
CA LEU A 46 16.49 -6.39 22.13
C LEU A 46 15.76 -7.46 21.29
N TYR A 47 16.34 -8.65 21.21
CA TYR A 47 15.84 -9.75 20.42
C TYR A 47 15.75 -11.00 21.30
N VAL A 48 14.63 -11.69 21.19
CA VAL A 48 14.47 -13.07 21.68
C VAL A 48 14.24 -13.91 20.44
N GLU A 49 15.12 -14.88 20.21
CA GLU A 49 14.90 -15.88 19.17
C GLU A 49 13.73 -16.76 19.59
N ALA A 50 12.56 -16.52 19.01
CA ALA A 50 11.38 -17.35 19.20
C ALA A 50 11.45 -18.50 18.20
N ALA A 51 11.56 -19.73 18.71
CA ALA A 51 11.43 -20.91 17.87
C ALA A 51 10.01 -20.96 17.28
N ALA A 52 9.89 -21.46 16.03
CA ALA A 52 8.66 -21.41 15.23
C ALA A 52 7.55 -22.36 15.73
N ASP A 53 7.78 -23.03 16.84
CA ASP A 53 6.87 -23.92 17.55
C ASP A 53 6.06 -23.12 18.59
N GLY A 54 4.75 -23.06 18.37
CA GLY A 54 3.79 -22.17 19.06
C GLY A 54 3.68 -22.27 20.59
N ALA A 55 4.52 -23.06 21.27
CA ALA A 55 4.51 -23.19 22.73
C ALA A 55 5.13 -21.98 23.47
N HIS A 56 6.02 -21.21 22.84
CA HIS A 56 6.68 -20.05 23.45
C HIS A 56 6.06 -18.68 23.06
N ALA A 57 4.98 -18.68 22.29
CA ALA A 57 4.29 -17.47 21.81
C ALA A 57 3.53 -16.67 22.89
N LEU A 58 3.66 -17.02 24.18
CA LEU A 58 2.83 -16.49 25.27
C LEU A 58 3.46 -15.34 26.09
N ARG A 59 4.60 -14.77 25.68
CA ARG A 59 5.22 -13.65 26.44
C ARG A 59 5.70 -12.43 25.64
N SER A 60 5.62 -12.45 24.31
CA SER A 60 5.95 -11.28 23.47
C SER A 60 4.72 -10.90 22.63
N ALA A 61 4.59 -9.63 22.25
CA ALA A 61 3.45 -9.08 21.52
C ALA A 61 3.00 -10.04 20.40
N HIS A 62 1.77 -10.53 20.51
CA HIS A 62 1.19 -11.54 19.64
C HIS A 62 0.99 -10.92 18.25
N PHE A 63 1.92 -11.15 17.33
CA PHE A 63 1.61 -11.02 15.91
C PHE A 63 0.87 -12.30 15.53
N GLU A 64 -0.45 -12.20 15.41
CA GLU A 64 -1.22 -13.28 14.81
C GLU A 64 -0.82 -13.32 13.33
N THR A 65 -0.14 -14.39 12.93
CA THR A 65 -0.03 -14.73 11.51
C THR A 65 -1.44 -15.06 11.05
N LEU A 66 -2.16 -14.05 10.57
CA LEU A 66 -3.40 -14.26 9.85
C LEU A 66 -3.04 -15.16 8.68
N SER A 67 -3.75 -16.29 8.55
CA SER A 67 -3.56 -17.23 7.45
C SER A 67 -4.07 -16.60 6.16
N GLY A 68 -3.35 -15.57 5.67
CA GLY A 68 -3.56 -14.96 4.39
C GLY A 68 -3.20 -16.00 3.35
N GLY A 69 -4.19 -16.43 2.57
CA GLY A 69 -3.99 -17.43 1.54
C GLY A 69 -2.86 -17.02 0.59
N PHE A 70 -2.17 -18.02 0.03
CA PHE A 70 -1.24 -17.80 -1.06
C PHE A 70 -2.04 -17.61 -2.36
N VAL A 71 -2.02 -16.41 -2.92
CA VAL A 71 -2.59 -16.14 -4.25
C VAL A 71 -1.46 -16.26 -5.28
N PRO A 72 -1.43 -17.33 -6.10
CA PRO A 72 -0.38 -17.47 -7.10
C PRO A 72 -0.53 -16.39 -8.19
N MET A 73 0.60 -15.94 -8.75
CA MET A 73 0.59 -15.16 -9.98
C MET A 73 -0.23 -15.88 -11.07
N PRO A 74 -1.04 -15.15 -11.86
CA PRO A 74 -1.86 -15.73 -12.93
C PRO A 74 -1.04 -16.66 -13.85
N PRO A 75 -1.54 -17.87 -14.19
CA PRO A 75 -0.79 -18.84 -14.99
C PRO A 75 -0.30 -18.30 -16.34
N ALA A 76 -1.09 -17.46 -17.00
CA ALA A 76 -0.72 -16.83 -18.27
C ALA A 76 0.54 -15.96 -18.14
N LEU A 77 0.63 -15.17 -17.06
CA LEU A 77 1.81 -14.33 -16.78
C LEU A 77 3.02 -15.18 -16.42
N LYS A 78 2.83 -16.27 -15.66
CA LYS A 78 3.92 -17.21 -15.34
C LYS A 78 4.50 -17.87 -16.58
N GLN A 79 3.66 -18.21 -17.55
CA GLN A 79 4.11 -18.81 -18.80
C GLN A 79 4.86 -17.80 -19.67
N ALA A 80 4.33 -16.58 -19.83
CA ALA A 80 5.02 -15.51 -20.54
C ALA A 80 6.38 -15.17 -19.89
N ALA A 81 6.44 -15.18 -18.56
CA ALA A 81 7.68 -14.98 -17.83
C ALA A 81 8.69 -16.13 -17.93
N ALA A 82 8.26 -17.32 -18.36
CA ALA A 82 9.16 -18.47 -18.55
C ALA A 82 9.88 -18.45 -19.91
N GLU A 83 9.48 -17.58 -20.84
CA GLU A 83 10.16 -17.38 -22.11
C GLU A 83 11.46 -16.56 -21.90
N MET A 84 12.55 -16.95 -22.57
CA MET A 84 13.92 -16.58 -22.17
C MET A 84 14.41 -15.18 -22.63
N GLN A 85 13.55 -14.28 -23.11
CA GLN A 85 14.02 -13.04 -23.77
C GLN A 85 13.21 -11.77 -23.45
N TYR A 86 12.70 -11.63 -22.23
CA TYR A 86 11.98 -10.40 -21.83
C TYR A 86 12.60 -9.76 -20.58
N ASP A 87 12.65 -8.42 -20.58
CA ASP A 87 12.92 -7.65 -19.37
C ASP A 87 11.63 -7.57 -18.55
N MET A 88 11.69 -8.05 -17.30
CA MET A 88 10.53 -8.13 -16.44
C MET A 88 10.76 -7.47 -15.09
N PHE A 89 9.82 -6.61 -14.70
CA PHE A 89 9.79 -5.98 -13.39
C PHE A 89 8.43 -6.20 -12.75
N MET A 90 8.37 -6.24 -11.42
CA MET A 90 7.12 -6.49 -10.71
C MET A 90 7.10 -5.79 -9.36
N GLY A 91 5.89 -5.59 -8.85
CA GLY A 91 5.70 -5.00 -7.54
C GLY A 91 4.25 -5.01 -7.10
N LEU A 92 3.98 -4.26 -6.04
CA LEU A 92 2.66 -4.15 -5.44
C LEU A 92 2.25 -2.68 -5.36
N PHE A 93 0.95 -2.45 -5.50
CA PHE A 93 0.25 -1.22 -5.16
C PHE A 93 -0.81 -1.55 -4.10
N PRO A 94 -0.39 -1.63 -2.82
CA PRO A 94 -1.31 -1.98 -1.73
C PRO A 94 -2.47 -1.00 -1.57
N GLU A 95 -2.28 0.26 -1.96
CA GLU A 95 -3.29 1.32 -1.88
C GLU A 95 -4.51 1.04 -2.75
N VAL A 96 -4.37 0.18 -3.76
CA VAL A 96 -5.43 -0.23 -4.69
C VAL A 96 -5.58 -1.75 -4.78
N ASN A 97 -5.00 -2.51 -3.85
CA ASN A 97 -5.04 -3.97 -3.84
C ASN A 97 -4.61 -4.59 -5.17
N ARG A 98 -3.56 -4.06 -5.81
CA ARG A 98 -3.04 -4.61 -7.08
C ARG A 98 -1.61 -5.05 -6.98
N ALA A 99 -1.31 -6.13 -7.69
CA ALA A 99 0.04 -6.48 -8.08
C ALA A 99 0.23 -6.07 -9.53
N TRP A 100 1.47 -5.76 -9.90
CA TRP A 100 1.82 -5.41 -11.26
C TRP A 100 3.04 -6.19 -11.74
N LEU A 101 3.09 -6.40 -13.06
CA LEU A 101 4.17 -7.02 -13.79
C LEU A 101 4.35 -6.26 -15.10
N SER A 102 5.57 -5.88 -15.45
CA SER A 102 5.91 -5.50 -16.82
C SER A 102 6.60 -6.65 -17.54
N ILE A 103 6.30 -6.80 -18.82
CA ILE A 103 7.04 -7.61 -19.77
C ILE A 103 7.37 -6.67 -20.93
N ASP A 104 8.64 -6.29 -21.04
CA ASP A 104 9.11 -5.22 -21.91
C ASP A 104 8.27 -3.93 -21.74
N SER A 105 7.50 -3.55 -22.76
CA SER A 105 6.69 -2.32 -22.76
C SER A 105 5.24 -2.52 -22.28
N VAL A 106 4.83 -3.77 -22.02
CA VAL A 106 3.46 -4.11 -21.63
C VAL A 106 3.36 -4.22 -20.12
N LEU A 107 2.39 -3.52 -19.54
CA LEU A 107 2.07 -3.58 -18.11
C LEU A 107 0.83 -4.45 -17.87
N PHE A 108 0.93 -5.32 -16.88
CA PHE A 108 -0.17 -6.13 -16.37
C PHE A 108 -0.47 -5.74 -14.93
N LEU A 109 -1.75 -5.62 -14.57
CA LEU A 109 -2.20 -5.47 -13.19
C LEU A 109 -3.28 -6.49 -12.86
N TRP A 110 -3.24 -7.04 -11.66
CA TRP A 110 -4.30 -7.93 -11.16
C TRP A 110 -4.57 -7.71 -9.69
N ASP A 111 -5.80 -7.99 -9.28
CA ASP A 111 -6.18 -8.02 -7.87
C ASP A 111 -5.55 -9.23 -7.19
N TYR A 112 -4.69 -9.00 -6.19
CA TYR A 112 -4.09 -10.10 -5.43
C TYR A 112 -4.94 -10.54 -4.23
N THR A 113 -6.03 -9.83 -3.93
CA THR A 113 -6.94 -10.15 -2.81
C THR A 113 -8.08 -11.06 -3.26
N ASP A 114 -8.45 -11.01 -4.55
CA ASP A 114 -9.49 -11.84 -5.13
C ASP A 114 -8.92 -12.68 -6.30
N PRO A 115 -8.89 -14.02 -6.20
CA PRO A 115 -8.47 -14.90 -7.29
C PRO A 115 -9.35 -14.80 -8.55
N SER A 116 -10.60 -14.35 -8.42
CA SER A 116 -11.52 -14.06 -9.53
C SER A 116 -11.48 -12.60 -9.98
N GLY A 117 -10.58 -11.82 -9.37
CA GLY A 117 -10.51 -10.39 -9.52
C GLY A 117 -10.11 -9.92 -10.92
N SER A 118 -10.25 -8.62 -11.12
CA SER A 118 -9.99 -7.95 -12.39
C SER A 118 -8.54 -8.09 -12.84
N PHE A 119 -8.35 -8.39 -14.13
CA PHE A 119 -7.06 -8.39 -14.82
C PHE A 119 -7.03 -7.26 -15.85
N TYR A 120 -5.96 -6.47 -15.83
CA TYR A 120 -5.76 -5.33 -16.72
C TYR A 120 -4.44 -5.48 -17.48
N GLN A 121 -4.47 -5.12 -18.76
CA GLN A 121 -3.32 -5.02 -19.63
C GLN A 121 -3.27 -3.59 -20.18
N TYR A 122 -2.08 -3.00 -20.17
CA TYR A 122 -1.79 -1.72 -20.80
C TYR A 122 -0.56 -1.87 -21.69
N ASP A 123 -0.71 -1.58 -22.97
CA ASP A 123 0.28 -1.74 -24.04
C ASP A 123 0.53 -0.43 -24.82
N GLY A 124 0.28 0.73 -24.18
CA GLY A 124 0.42 2.04 -24.81
C GLY A 124 1.86 2.56 -24.91
N LEU A 125 2.87 1.80 -24.48
CA LEU A 125 4.27 2.20 -24.54
C LEU A 125 5.04 1.38 -25.58
N GLU A 126 5.99 2.04 -26.26
CA GLU A 126 6.91 1.39 -27.19
C GLU A 126 8.21 0.92 -26.53
N GLN A 127 8.63 1.61 -25.47
CA GLN A 127 9.88 1.33 -24.76
C GLN A 127 9.64 0.46 -23.53
N THR A 128 10.66 -0.32 -23.15
CA THR A 128 10.62 -1.17 -21.96
C THR A 128 10.33 -0.36 -20.70
N ILE A 129 9.35 -0.81 -19.94
CA ILE A 129 8.99 -0.27 -18.62
C ILE A 129 10.03 -0.75 -17.61
N VAL A 130 10.82 0.19 -17.08
CA VAL A 130 11.83 -0.10 -16.06
C VAL A 130 11.28 0.03 -14.64
N ASN A 131 10.22 0.82 -14.44
CA ASN A 131 9.57 0.98 -13.14
C ASN A 131 8.13 1.47 -13.29
N ALA A 132 7.24 0.98 -12.42
CA ALA A 132 5.86 1.45 -12.29
C ALA A 132 5.63 1.93 -10.85
N SER A 133 5.02 3.11 -10.69
CA SER A 133 4.83 3.70 -9.36
C SER A 133 3.50 4.41 -9.23
N LEU A 134 2.80 4.15 -8.14
CA LEU A 134 1.51 4.74 -7.82
C LEU A 134 1.71 5.91 -6.85
N VAL A 135 1.18 7.09 -7.19
CA VAL A 135 1.30 8.30 -6.36
C VAL A 135 -0.06 8.98 -6.18
N PRO A 136 -0.30 9.69 -5.07
CA PRO A 136 -1.53 10.45 -4.89
C PRO A 136 -1.63 11.59 -5.89
N CYS A 137 -2.83 11.80 -6.43
CA CYS A 137 -3.11 12.89 -7.36
C CYS A 137 -3.16 14.25 -6.63
N ARG A 138 -2.44 15.25 -7.17
CA ARG A 138 -2.38 16.61 -6.63
C ARG A 138 -3.74 17.31 -6.76
N ASP A 139 -4.16 17.99 -5.69
CA ASP A 139 -5.35 18.84 -5.71
C ASP A 139 -5.19 20.04 -6.65
N GLY A 140 -6.27 20.38 -7.35
CA GLY A 140 -6.33 21.55 -8.23
C GLY A 140 -5.76 21.36 -9.64
N VAL A 141 -5.33 20.14 -10.02
CA VAL A 141 -4.88 19.82 -11.39
C VAL A 141 -6.04 19.34 -12.26
N PHE A 142 -6.84 18.40 -11.73
CA PHE A 142 -8.02 17.87 -12.41
C PHE A 142 -9.29 18.54 -11.89
N ALA A 143 -10.34 18.60 -12.71
CA ALA A 143 -11.64 19.07 -12.28
C ALA A 143 -12.16 18.19 -11.12
N ALA A 144 -12.79 18.81 -10.12
CA ALA A 144 -13.19 18.13 -8.89
C ALA A 144 -14.09 16.91 -9.14
N ASP A 145 -15.01 17.03 -10.11
CA ASP A 145 -16.01 16.01 -10.42
C ASP A 145 -15.42 14.77 -11.13
N ALA A 146 -14.21 14.90 -11.67
CA ALA A 146 -13.51 13.85 -12.43
C ALA A 146 -12.06 13.69 -11.96
N LYS A 147 -11.79 13.93 -10.66
CA LYS A 147 -10.43 13.84 -10.14
C LYS A 147 -10.03 12.36 -9.94
N PRO A 148 -8.95 11.87 -10.58
CA PRO A 148 -8.42 10.54 -10.28
C PRO A 148 -7.82 10.53 -8.87
N LYS A 149 -7.97 9.42 -8.15
CA LYS A 149 -7.45 9.27 -6.77
C LYS A 149 -5.93 9.13 -6.78
N PHE A 150 -5.43 8.40 -7.77
CA PHE A 150 -4.01 8.12 -7.94
C PHE A 150 -3.55 8.42 -9.37
N LEU A 151 -2.25 8.62 -9.52
CA LEU A 151 -1.56 8.65 -10.80
C LEU A 151 -0.60 7.47 -10.84
N LEU A 152 -0.55 6.80 -11.97
CA LEU A 152 0.38 5.72 -12.25
C LEU A 152 1.46 6.23 -13.18
N LEU A 153 2.71 6.22 -12.70
CA LEU A 153 3.87 6.67 -13.45
C LEU A 153 4.61 5.46 -13.97
N LEU A 154 4.78 5.40 -15.29
CA LEU A 154 5.53 4.37 -15.98
C LEU A 154 6.83 4.98 -16.49
N SER A 155 7.93 4.54 -15.90
CA SER A 155 9.26 5.01 -16.26
C SER A 155 9.84 4.10 -17.32
N THR A 156 10.35 4.70 -18.39
CA THR A 156 11.13 4.05 -19.45
C THR A 156 12.50 4.73 -19.53
N PRO A 157 13.47 4.16 -20.29
CA PRO A 157 14.76 4.82 -20.51
C PRO A 157 14.67 6.17 -21.23
N VAL A 158 13.55 6.47 -21.89
CA VAL A 158 13.38 7.68 -22.71
C VAL A 158 12.48 8.72 -22.02
N GLU A 159 11.41 8.27 -21.36
CA GLU A 159 10.47 9.16 -20.68
C GLU A 159 9.71 8.47 -19.54
N VAL A 160 9.06 9.30 -18.73
CA VAL A 160 8.07 8.90 -17.72
C VAL A 160 6.69 9.32 -18.19
N VAL A 161 5.83 8.33 -18.47
CA VAL A 161 4.43 8.55 -18.87
C VAL A 161 3.52 8.50 -17.64
N ILE A 162 2.54 9.40 -17.58
CA ILE A 162 1.62 9.54 -16.45
C ILE A 162 0.21 9.12 -16.87
N LEU A 163 -0.33 8.12 -16.18
CA LEU A 163 -1.71 7.65 -16.34
C LEU A 163 -2.56 8.07 -15.13
N ALA A 164 -3.81 8.42 -15.37
CA ALA A 164 -4.80 8.66 -14.34
C ALA A 164 -5.44 7.32 -13.93
N VAL A 165 -5.54 7.10 -12.63
CA VAL A 165 -6.14 5.88 -12.06
C VAL A 165 -7.44 6.24 -11.36
N TYR A 166 -8.54 5.76 -11.92
CA TYR A 166 -9.85 5.81 -11.30
C TYR A 166 -10.11 4.47 -10.61
N ALA A 167 -10.37 4.54 -9.32
CA ALA A 167 -10.71 3.38 -8.51
C ALA A 167 -12.18 3.51 -8.10
N THR A 168 -12.97 2.51 -8.44
CA THR A 168 -14.40 2.43 -8.13
C THR A 168 -14.73 1.08 -7.51
N GLY A 169 -15.82 1.03 -6.75
CA GLY A 169 -16.28 -0.22 -6.17
C GLY A 169 -17.45 -0.05 -5.20
N PRO A 170 -18.11 -1.16 -4.81
CA PRO A 170 -19.22 -1.13 -3.89
C PRO A 170 -18.77 -0.77 -2.46
N PRO A 171 -19.68 -0.31 -1.59
CA PRO A 171 -19.37 -0.04 -0.19
C PRO A 171 -18.73 -1.27 0.49
N GLY A 172 -17.57 -1.08 1.13
CA GLY A 172 -16.79 -2.15 1.75
C GLY A 172 -15.73 -2.78 0.84
N HIS A 173 -15.82 -2.60 -0.48
CA HIS A 173 -14.77 -2.91 -1.47
C HIS A 173 -14.64 -1.71 -2.43
N GLU A 174 -14.34 -0.54 -1.88
CA GLU A 174 -14.34 0.74 -2.63
C GLU A 174 -13.35 0.77 -3.80
N ILE A 175 -12.40 -0.17 -3.84
CA ILE A 175 -11.39 -0.32 -4.89
C ILE A 175 -11.47 -1.75 -5.44
N SER A 176 -12.59 -2.08 -6.08
CA SER A 176 -12.77 -3.37 -6.76
C SER A 176 -12.38 -3.30 -8.23
N THR A 177 -12.62 -2.16 -8.87
CA THR A 177 -12.39 -1.94 -10.30
C THR A 177 -11.46 -0.75 -10.49
N LEU A 178 -10.48 -0.94 -11.38
CA LEU A 178 -9.58 0.11 -11.83
C LEU A 178 -9.89 0.48 -13.28
N ASP A 179 -9.78 1.77 -13.57
CA ASP A 179 -9.86 2.29 -14.91
C ASP A 179 -8.69 3.24 -15.15
N LEU A 180 -7.88 2.92 -16.16
CA LEU A 180 -6.64 3.59 -16.49
C LEU A 180 -6.86 4.50 -17.69
N HIS A 181 -6.56 5.79 -17.52
CA HIS A 181 -6.71 6.77 -18.60
C HIS A 181 -5.39 7.48 -18.88
N GLU A 182 -5.05 7.60 -20.14
CA GLU A 182 -3.90 8.41 -20.56
C GLU A 182 -4.17 9.89 -20.28
N THR A 183 -3.21 10.55 -19.62
CA THR A 183 -3.34 11.99 -19.34
C THR A 183 -2.74 12.87 -20.43
N GLY A 184 -1.95 12.27 -21.32
CA GLY A 184 -1.10 12.99 -22.28
C GLY A 184 0.11 13.69 -21.64
N PHE A 185 0.31 13.56 -20.32
CA PHE A 185 1.52 14.07 -19.66
C PHE A 185 2.65 13.05 -19.74
N SER A 186 3.79 13.49 -20.26
CA SER A 186 5.05 12.76 -20.14
C SER A 186 6.20 13.72 -19.77
N VAL A 187 7.26 13.14 -19.20
CA VAL A 187 8.48 13.86 -18.83
C VAL A 187 9.67 13.09 -19.41
N PRO A 188 10.52 13.71 -20.24
CA PRO A 188 11.69 13.02 -20.76
C PRO A 188 12.65 12.63 -19.63
N SER A 189 13.19 11.41 -19.70
CA SER A 189 14.20 10.91 -18.76
C SER A 189 15.62 10.98 -19.34
N ASP A 190 15.78 11.33 -20.62
CA ASP A 190 17.06 11.59 -21.29
C ASP A 190 18.11 10.47 -21.11
N GLY A 191 17.66 9.21 -21.12
CA GLY A 191 18.53 8.04 -20.95
C GLY A 191 18.80 7.65 -19.50
N VAL A 192 18.23 8.37 -18.52
CA VAL A 192 18.33 8.03 -17.10
C VAL A 192 17.24 7.02 -16.73
N ASN A 193 17.66 5.85 -16.25
CA ASN A 193 16.73 4.85 -15.75
C ASN A 193 16.20 5.24 -14.37
N LEU A 194 15.03 5.88 -14.34
CA LEU A 194 14.35 6.30 -13.12
C LEU A 194 13.67 5.10 -12.44
N ILE A 195 14.41 4.43 -11.55
CA ILE A 195 13.99 3.20 -10.88
C ILE A 195 13.23 3.45 -9.57
N ARG A 196 13.30 4.66 -9.02
CA ARG A 196 12.60 5.02 -7.79
C ARG A 196 11.78 6.27 -8.00
N VAL A 197 10.47 6.15 -7.77
CA VAL A 197 9.52 7.25 -7.82
C VAL A 197 8.72 7.27 -6.53
N ILE A 198 8.66 8.42 -5.86
CA ILE A 198 7.96 8.59 -4.59
C ILE A 198 7.05 9.82 -4.67
N GLY A 199 5.77 9.62 -4.32
CA GLY A 199 4.79 10.67 -4.16
C GLY A 199 4.71 11.18 -2.72
N SER A 200 4.66 12.49 -2.53
CA SER A 200 4.30 13.11 -1.26
C SER A 200 2.79 13.25 -1.12
N ARG A 201 2.29 13.41 0.11
CA ARG A 201 0.85 13.67 0.39
C ARG A 201 0.30 14.91 -0.32
N ALA A 202 1.16 15.89 -0.63
CA ALA A 202 0.79 17.10 -1.36
C ALA A 202 0.77 16.92 -2.89
N GLY A 203 1.01 15.70 -3.39
CA GLY A 203 1.04 15.39 -4.83
C GLY A 203 2.32 15.83 -5.55
N ARG A 204 3.40 16.16 -4.81
CA ARG A 204 4.74 16.32 -5.42
C ARG A 204 5.37 14.95 -5.63
N ILE A 205 6.02 14.78 -6.78
CA ILE A 205 6.66 13.54 -7.21
C ILE A 205 8.17 13.75 -7.21
N PHE A 206 8.91 12.80 -6.65
CA PHE A 206 10.36 12.76 -6.63
C PHE A 206 10.83 11.50 -7.34
N MET A 207 11.84 11.62 -8.19
CA MET A 207 12.33 10.54 -9.05
C MET A 207 13.86 10.49 -8.96
N SER A 208 14.43 9.28 -8.97
CA SER A 208 15.88 9.04 -8.95
C SER A 208 16.25 7.74 -9.66
#